data_AF-A0A352MWA9-F1
#
_entry.id   AF-A0A352MWA9-F1
#
_cell.length_a   1.000
_cell.length_b   1.000
_cell.length_c   1.000
_cell.angle_alpha   90.00
_cell.angle_beta   90.00
_cell.angle_gamma   90.00
#
_symmetry.space_group_name_H-M   'P 1'
#
loop_
_entity.id
_entity.type
_entity.pdbx_description
1 polymer ?
#
loop_
_entity_poly.entity_id
_entity_poly.type
_entity_poly.pdbx_seq_one_letter_code
_entity_poly.pdbx_strand_id
1 'polypeptide(L)'
;MKIENTIKVIKEVHPDRVVMCKIGPFMHCYGRDAVIMSYLFDYSLKKIDNNYNCGFPNGALNKIMGTLEGKKISYMVVNRADNFAVENEEDLKENNQYQEIYSKAHKYVSKKNRINEIYNYLIENIGTNNIKGKISQIEEILYEE
;
A
#
# COMPACT_ATOMS: atom_id res chain seq x y z
N MET A 1 17.92 -11.44 -10.55
CA MET A 1 17.50 -11.12 -9.17
C MET A 1 16.03 -10.69 -9.21
N LYS A 2 15.16 -11.20 -8.31
CA LYS A 2 13.77 -10.70 -8.22
C LYS A 2 13.82 -9.22 -7.79
N ILE A 3 13.07 -8.35 -8.45
CA ILE A 3 13.06 -6.89 -8.22
C ILE A 3 12.84 -6.58 -6.73
N GLU A 4 11.94 -7.32 -6.10
CA GLU A 4 11.64 -7.23 -4.67
C GLU A 4 12.87 -7.40 -3.77
N ASN A 5 13.82 -8.26 -4.13
CA ASN A 5 15.05 -8.43 -3.36
C ASN A 5 15.96 -7.22 -3.49
N THR A 6 16.05 -6.62 -4.68
CA THR A 6 16.82 -5.38 -4.86
C THR A 6 16.19 -4.23 -4.08
N ILE A 7 14.86 -4.11 -4.11
CA ILE A 7 14.14 -3.11 -3.32
C ILE A 7 14.34 -3.33 -1.81
N LYS A 8 14.37 -4.59 -1.33
CA LYS A 8 14.71 -4.88 0.07
C LYS A 8 16.08 -4.35 0.45
N VAL A 9 17.10 -4.55 -0.39
CA VAL A 9 18.46 -4.02 -0.14
C VAL A 9 18.45 -2.49 -0.10
N ILE A 10 17.74 -1.82 -1.02
CA ILE A 10 17.59 -0.36 -0.98
C ILE A 10 16.91 0.08 0.34
N LYS A 11 15.91 -0.66 0.81
CA LYS A 11 15.21 -0.40 2.06
C LYS A 11 16.03 -0.69 3.32
N GLU A 12 17.08 -1.51 3.25
CA GLU A 12 18.02 -1.68 4.36
C GLU A 12 18.84 -0.41 4.58
N VAL A 13 19.17 0.31 3.50
CA VAL A 13 19.90 1.59 3.54
C VAL A 13 18.96 2.77 3.79
N HIS A 14 17.75 2.74 3.20
CA HIS A 14 16.74 3.81 3.28
C HIS A 14 15.41 3.31 3.88
N PRO A 15 15.40 2.89 5.17
CA PRO A 15 14.26 2.22 5.79
C PRO A 15 13.02 3.13 5.96
N ASP A 16 13.21 4.43 5.93
CA ASP A 16 12.22 5.47 6.24
C ASP A 16 11.75 6.25 5.00
N ARG A 17 12.13 5.83 3.79
CA ARG A 17 11.69 6.46 2.54
C ARG A 17 10.71 5.58 1.78
N VAL A 18 9.68 6.17 1.16
CA VAL A 18 8.87 5.44 0.17
C VAL A 18 9.70 5.22 -1.08
N VAL A 19 9.98 3.96 -1.45
CA VAL A 19 10.71 3.63 -2.68
C VAL A 19 9.73 3.32 -3.81
N MET A 20 9.73 4.17 -4.83
CA MET A 20 8.94 4.02 -6.04
C MET A 20 9.84 3.55 -7.18
N CYS A 21 9.66 2.31 -7.61
CA CYS A 21 10.46 1.70 -8.68
C CYS A 21 9.75 1.78 -10.02
N LYS A 22 10.36 2.48 -10.98
CA LYS A 22 9.90 2.59 -12.36
C LYS A 22 10.20 1.31 -13.12
N ILE A 23 9.14 0.71 -13.68
CA ILE A 23 9.18 -0.51 -14.48
C ILE A 23 8.32 -0.28 -15.72
N GLY A 24 8.96 0.08 -16.83
CA GLY A 24 8.27 0.46 -18.06
C GLY A 24 7.35 1.68 -17.82
N PRO A 25 6.06 1.63 -18.20
CA PRO A 25 5.14 2.76 -18.05
C PRO A 25 4.53 2.89 -16.63
N PHE A 26 4.89 2.01 -15.70
CA PHE A 26 4.34 1.96 -14.35
C PHE A 26 5.39 2.19 -13.27
N MET A 27 4.92 2.64 -12.12
CA MET A 27 5.67 2.75 -10.88
C MET A 27 5.17 1.69 -9.91
N HIS A 28 6.08 1.08 -9.17
CA HIS A 28 5.78 0.00 -8.23
C HIS A 28 6.37 0.28 -6.85
N CYS A 29 5.58 0.03 -5.82
CA CYS A 29 6.01 0.06 -4.42
C CYS A 29 5.80 -1.31 -3.79
N TYR A 30 6.58 -1.64 -2.77
CA TYR A 30 6.60 -2.96 -2.15
C TYR A 30 6.57 -2.87 -0.62
N GLY A 31 6.04 -3.91 0.03
CA GLY A 31 5.98 -4.03 1.48
C GLY A 31 5.24 -2.86 2.14
N ARG A 32 5.93 -2.19 3.06
CA ARG A 32 5.39 -1.04 3.82
C ARG A 32 5.04 0.14 2.92
N ASP A 33 5.87 0.39 1.91
CA ASP A 33 5.67 1.47 0.96
C ASP A 33 4.35 1.26 0.20
N ALA A 34 4.07 0.02 -0.23
CA ALA A 34 2.80 -0.32 -0.87
C ALA A 34 1.59 -0.02 0.03
N VAL A 35 1.69 -0.36 1.33
CA VAL A 35 0.63 -0.11 2.31
C VAL A 35 0.38 1.40 2.49
N ILE A 36 1.43 2.22 2.56
CA ILE A 36 1.31 3.68 2.59
C ILE A 36 0.62 4.18 1.33
N MET A 37 1.05 3.73 0.16
CA MET A 37 0.49 4.16 -1.12
C MET A 37 -0.99 3.80 -1.26
N SER A 38 -1.39 2.60 -0.82
CA SER A 38 -2.79 2.21 -0.80
C SER A 38 -3.62 3.06 0.15
N TYR A 39 -3.11 3.35 1.33
CA TYR A 39 -3.81 4.18 2.31
C TYR A 39 -4.00 5.63 1.82
N LEU A 40 -2.98 6.22 1.19
CA LEU A 40 -3.01 7.62 0.77
C LEU A 40 -3.75 7.86 -0.54
N PHE A 41 -3.74 6.89 -1.46
CA PHE A 41 -4.22 7.08 -2.84
C PHE A 41 -5.28 6.06 -3.27
N ASP A 42 -5.72 5.19 -2.35
CA ASP A 42 -6.65 4.08 -2.60
C ASP A 42 -6.19 3.12 -3.73
N TYR A 43 -4.87 2.99 -3.91
CA TYR A 43 -4.32 2.04 -4.87
C TYR A 43 -4.53 0.60 -4.42
N SER A 44 -4.81 -0.26 -5.40
CA SER A 44 -5.01 -1.69 -5.17
C SER A 44 -3.73 -2.34 -4.62
N LEU A 45 -3.88 -2.98 -3.47
CA LEU A 45 -2.86 -3.84 -2.88
C LEU A 45 -3.04 -5.26 -3.38
N LYS A 46 -1.96 -5.86 -3.87
CA LYS A 46 -1.92 -7.30 -4.11
C LYS A 46 -0.95 -7.93 -3.14
N LYS A 47 -1.34 -9.08 -2.59
CA LYS A 47 -0.48 -9.88 -1.75
C LYS A 47 0.38 -10.77 -2.64
N ILE A 48 1.70 -10.69 -2.48
CA ILE A 48 2.68 -11.56 -3.14
C ILE A 48 3.48 -12.22 -2.04
N ASP A 49 3.39 -13.54 -1.94
CA ASP A 49 3.92 -14.32 -0.84
C ASP A 49 3.45 -13.75 0.53
N ASN A 50 4.39 -13.28 1.35
CA ASN A 50 4.14 -12.66 2.66
C ASN A 50 4.23 -11.12 2.64
N ASN A 51 4.28 -10.50 1.46
CA ASN A 51 4.39 -9.04 1.32
C ASN A 51 3.27 -8.48 0.44
N TYR A 52 3.19 -7.15 0.42
CA TYR A 52 2.29 -6.43 -0.47
C TYR A 52 3.04 -5.75 -1.60
N ASN A 53 2.38 -5.59 -2.74
CA ASN A 53 2.79 -4.62 -3.74
C ASN A 53 1.61 -3.75 -4.16
N CYS A 54 1.93 -2.58 -4.69
CA CYS A 54 0.98 -1.74 -5.40
C CYS A 54 1.68 -1.13 -6.62
N GLY A 55 0.89 -0.70 -7.61
CA GLY A 55 1.42 -0.01 -8.78
C GLY A 55 0.46 1.05 -9.28
N PHE A 56 1.02 2.05 -9.96
CA PHE A 56 0.29 3.16 -10.56
C PHE A 56 0.98 3.64 -11.85
N PRO A 57 0.25 4.28 -12.78
CA PRO A 57 0.84 4.79 -14.01
C PRO A 57 1.87 5.90 -13.74
N ASN A 58 2.93 5.97 -14.55
CA ASN A 58 3.97 6.99 -14.40
C ASN A 58 3.42 8.44 -14.45
N GLY A 59 2.32 8.67 -15.19
CA GLY A 59 1.66 9.98 -15.25
C GLY A 59 1.13 10.49 -13.91
N ALA A 60 0.96 9.63 -12.90
CA ALA A 60 0.53 10.02 -11.55
C ALA A 60 1.70 10.43 -10.63
N LEU A 61 2.95 10.23 -11.05
CA LEU A 61 4.13 10.37 -10.19
C LEU A 61 4.24 11.76 -9.54
N ASN A 62 4.11 12.84 -10.31
CA ASN A 62 4.23 14.21 -9.80
C ASN A 62 3.17 14.53 -8.74
N LYS A 63 1.93 14.06 -8.94
CA LYS A 63 0.85 14.23 -7.95
C LYS A 63 1.15 13.48 -6.65
N ILE A 64 1.70 12.28 -6.77
CA ILE A 64 2.09 11.47 -5.62
C ILE A 64 3.22 12.14 -4.84
N MET A 65 4.30 12.58 -5.51
CA MET A 65 5.42 13.26 -4.87
C MET A 65 4.94 14.50 -4.09
N GLY A 66 4.15 15.38 -4.72
CA GLY A 66 3.58 16.55 -4.02
C GLY A 66 2.69 16.18 -2.82
N THR A 67 1.99 15.04 -2.86
CA THR A 67 1.20 14.55 -1.73
C THR A 67 2.09 13.98 -0.62
N LEU A 68 3.18 13.29 -0.95
CA LEU A 68 4.15 12.78 0.01
C LEU A 68 4.87 13.95 0.70
N GLU A 69 5.34 14.94 -0.06
CA GLU A 69 5.95 16.17 0.45
C GLU A 69 5.00 16.93 1.40
N GLY A 70 3.74 17.15 0.98
CA GLY A 70 2.72 17.80 1.81
C GLY A 70 2.40 17.03 3.09
N LYS A 71 2.62 15.70 3.11
CA LYS A 71 2.49 14.84 4.30
C LYS A 71 3.83 14.60 5.01
N LYS A 72 4.88 15.29 4.59
CA LYS A 72 6.24 15.15 5.10
C LYS A 72 6.76 13.71 5.09
N ILE A 73 6.60 13.00 3.97
CA ILE A 73 7.09 11.63 3.80
C ILE A 73 8.26 11.65 2.83
N SER A 74 9.46 11.28 3.29
CA SER A 74 10.64 11.13 2.43
C SER A 74 10.40 10.04 1.38
N TYR A 75 10.96 10.20 0.18
CA TYR A 75 10.79 9.24 -0.91
C TYR A 75 12.03 9.12 -1.80
N MET A 76 12.05 8.06 -2.60
CA MET A 76 13.05 7.84 -3.63
C MET A 76 12.39 7.21 -4.86
N VAL A 77 12.68 7.76 -6.04
CA VAL A 77 12.29 7.22 -7.34
C VAL A 77 13.50 6.56 -7.97
N VAL A 78 13.41 5.25 -8.25
CA VAL A 78 14.49 4.48 -8.88
C VAL A 78 14.05 3.90 -10.22
N ASN A 79 14.96 3.84 -11.19
CA ASN A 79 14.67 3.27 -12.50
C ASN A 79 15.28 1.89 -12.69
N ARG A 80 14.44 0.86 -12.79
CA ARG A 80 14.90 -0.51 -13.01
C ARG A 80 15.70 -0.67 -14.30
N ALA A 81 15.34 0.03 -15.37
CA ALA A 81 16.01 -0.10 -16.66
C ALA A 81 17.45 0.44 -16.62
N ASP A 82 17.73 1.34 -15.68
CA ASP A 82 19.03 1.94 -15.43
C ASP A 82 19.63 1.44 -14.10
N ASN A 83 19.60 0.12 -13.89
CA ASN A 83 20.18 -0.54 -12.71
C ASN A 83 19.77 0.09 -11.36
N PHE A 84 18.51 0.54 -11.25
CA PHE A 84 17.97 1.21 -10.08
C PHE A 84 18.62 2.57 -9.75
N ALA A 85 19.12 3.28 -10.76
CA ALA A 85 19.57 4.65 -10.62
C ALA A 85 18.45 5.53 -10.03
N VAL A 86 18.84 6.42 -9.12
CA VAL A 86 17.93 7.38 -8.49
C VAL A 86 17.61 8.49 -9.49
N GLU A 87 16.34 8.58 -9.91
CA GLU A 87 15.87 9.64 -10.81
C GLU A 87 15.41 10.88 -10.03
N ASN A 88 14.92 10.70 -8.81
CA ASN A 88 14.44 11.77 -7.93
C ASN A 88 14.42 11.27 -6.47
N GLU A 89 14.70 12.15 -5.51
CA GLU A 89 14.59 11.84 -4.08
C GLU A 89 14.28 13.08 -3.27
N GLU A 90 13.65 12.88 -2.12
CA GLU A 90 13.44 13.90 -1.09
C GLU A 90 13.75 13.28 0.27
N ASP A 91 14.63 13.92 1.04
CA ASP A 91 15.00 13.50 2.38
C ASP A 91 14.72 14.60 3.41
N LEU A 92 13.60 14.43 4.11
CA LEU A 92 13.12 15.35 5.14
C LEU A 92 13.81 15.16 6.49
N LYS A 93 14.70 14.16 6.63
CA LYS A 93 15.46 13.86 7.85
C LYS A 93 14.53 13.77 9.08
N GLU A 94 14.73 14.61 10.08
CA GLU A 94 13.94 14.61 11.32
C GLU A 94 12.47 15.01 11.12
N ASN A 95 12.14 15.69 10.02
CA ASN A 95 10.76 16.05 9.71
C ASN A 95 9.97 14.91 9.07
N ASN A 96 10.60 13.78 8.79
CA ASN A 96 9.99 12.65 8.09
C ASN A 96 8.92 11.94 8.95
N GLN A 97 7.69 11.90 8.45
CA GLN A 97 6.53 11.26 9.08
C GLN A 97 6.26 9.84 8.57
N TYR A 98 7.18 9.24 7.79
CA TYR A 98 7.01 7.90 7.21
C TYR A 98 6.52 6.85 8.21
N GLN A 99 7.16 6.73 9.40
CA GLN A 99 6.80 5.68 10.36
C GLN A 99 5.42 5.91 11.01
N GLU A 100 5.06 7.17 11.25
CA GLU A 100 3.75 7.54 11.79
C GLU A 100 2.63 7.24 10.78
N ILE A 101 2.84 7.64 9.52
CA ILE A 101 1.90 7.37 8.43
C ILE A 101 1.80 5.87 8.17
N TYR A 102 2.91 5.13 8.16
CA TYR A 102 2.88 3.67 8.03
C TYR A 102 2.05 3.02 9.15
N SER A 103 2.24 3.44 10.40
CA SER A 103 1.47 2.90 11.53
C SER A 103 -0.03 3.11 11.37
N LYS A 104 -0.45 4.29 10.88
CA LYS A 104 -1.86 4.59 10.56
C LYS A 104 -2.35 3.74 9.38
N ALA A 105 -1.59 3.71 8.30
CA ALA A 105 -1.89 2.96 7.09
C ALA A 105 -2.05 1.46 7.36
N HIS A 106 -1.14 0.87 8.13
CA HIS A 106 -1.17 -0.54 8.47
C HIS A 106 -2.43 -0.91 9.28
N LYS A 107 -2.81 -0.11 10.27
CA LYS A 107 -4.05 -0.32 11.04
C LYS A 107 -5.29 -0.24 10.16
N TYR A 108 -5.34 0.75 9.26
CA TYR A 108 -6.45 0.93 8.33
C TYR A 108 -6.56 -0.23 7.35
N VAL A 109 -5.47 -0.56 6.66
CA VAL A 109 -5.41 -1.63 5.65
C VAL A 109 -5.73 -2.99 6.27
N SER A 110 -5.24 -3.29 7.47
CA SER A 110 -5.56 -4.55 8.15
C SER A 110 -7.06 -4.68 8.45
N LYS A 111 -7.73 -3.61 8.88
CA LYS A 111 -9.19 -3.60 9.06
C LYS A 111 -9.92 -3.74 7.73
N LYS A 112 -9.52 -2.97 6.69
CA LYS A 112 -10.11 -3.03 5.35
C LYS A 112 -10.00 -4.45 4.76
N ASN A 113 -8.86 -5.10 4.90
CA ASN A 113 -8.65 -6.46 4.44
C ASN A 113 -9.56 -7.45 5.18
N ARG A 114 -9.70 -7.32 6.51
CA ARG A 114 -10.59 -8.20 7.27
C ARG A 114 -12.06 -8.02 6.88
N ILE A 115 -12.49 -6.78 6.62
CA ILE A 115 -13.83 -6.50 6.10
C ILE A 115 -14.03 -7.13 4.73
N ASN A 116 -13.05 -7.00 3.82
CA ASN A 116 -13.12 -7.62 2.50
C ASN A 116 -13.16 -9.15 2.56
N GLU A 117 -12.44 -9.78 3.47
CA GLU A 117 -12.51 -11.23 3.71
C GLU A 117 -13.92 -11.66 4.12
N ILE A 118 -14.56 -10.91 5.04
CA ILE A 118 -15.93 -11.16 5.47
C ILE A 118 -16.89 -10.99 4.29
N TYR A 119 -16.77 -9.89 3.55
CA TYR A 119 -17.57 -9.63 2.36
C TYR A 119 -17.46 -10.77 1.33
N ASN A 120 -16.24 -11.18 0.97
CA ASN A 120 -16.01 -12.26 0.01
C ASN A 120 -16.63 -13.57 0.50
N TYR A 121 -16.47 -13.91 1.78
CA TYR A 121 -17.10 -15.09 2.37
C TYR A 121 -18.62 -15.05 2.23
N LEU A 122 -19.25 -13.90 2.50
CA LEU A 122 -20.70 -13.76 2.38
C LEU A 122 -21.17 -13.95 0.93
N ILE A 123 -20.44 -13.38 -0.03
CA ILE A 123 -20.74 -13.51 -1.47
C ILE A 123 -20.57 -14.97 -1.93
N GLU A 124 -19.47 -15.63 -1.58
CA GLU A 124 -19.21 -17.04 -1.94
C GLU A 124 -20.26 -18.00 -1.38
N ASN A 125 -20.89 -17.65 -0.25
CA ASN A 125 -21.89 -18.46 0.43
C ASN A 125 -23.32 -17.91 0.27
N ILE A 126 -23.58 -17.04 -0.71
CA ILE A 126 -24.88 -16.36 -0.86
C ILE A 126 -26.06 -17.32 -1.09
N GLY A 127 -25.81 -18.53 -1.60
CA GLY A 127 -26.83 -19.55 -1.83
C GLY A 127 -27.08 -20.49 -0.65
N THR A 128 -26.34 -20.38 0.45
CA THR A 128 -26.47 -21.33 1.57
C THR A 128 -27.67 -21.01 2.45
N ASN A 129 -28.37 -22.04 2.94
CA ASN A 129 -29.57 -21.87 3.77
C ASN A 129 -29.34 -21.03 5.05
N ASN A 130 -28.10 -20.95 5.54
CA ASN A 130 -27.74 -20.22 6.75
C ASN A 130 -27.26 -18.77 6.53
N ILE A 131 -27.09 -18.32 5.28
CA ILE A 131 -26.51 -17.00 5.02
C ILE A 131 -27.38 -15.86 5.53
N LYS A 132 -28.71 -16.00 5.42
CA LYS A 132 -29.67 -14.99 5.89
C LYS A 132 -29.50 -14.71 7.38
N GLY A 133 -29.35 -15.74 8.20
CA GLY A 133 -29.15 -15.58 9.64
C GLY A 133 -27.82 -14.88 9.98
N LYS A 134 -26.75 -15.17 9.24
CA LYS A 134 -25.46 -14.48 9.41
C LYS A 134 -25.57 -12.99 9.06
N ILE A 135 -26.29 -12.66 7.99
CA ILE A 135 -26.52 -11.26 7.60
C ILE A 135 -27.30 -10.53 8.70
N SER A 136 -28.39 -11.12 9.21
CA SER A 136 -29.19 -10.51 10.28
C SER A 136 -28.37 -10.24 11.54
N GLN A 137 -27.49 -11.17 11.97
CA GLN A 137 -26.60 -10.93 13.11
C GLN A 137 -25.60 -9.78 12.89
N ILE A 138 -25.15 -9.60 11.64
CA ILE A 138 -24.28 -8.45 11.30
C ILE A 138 -25.09 -7.16 11.35
N GLU A 139 -26.32 -7.17 10.81
CA GLU A 139 -27.22 -6.01 10.83
C GLU A 139 -27.58 -5.58 12.26
N GLU A 140 -27.86 -6.52 13.16
CA GLU A 140 -28.10 -6.26 14.59
C GLU A 140 -26.92 -5.46 15.19
N ILE A 141 -25.68 -5.94 15.00
CA ILE A 141 -24.48 -5.27 15.54
C ILE A 141 -24.25 -3.88 14.93
N LEU A 142 -24.60 -3.68 13.66
CA LEU A 142 -24.32 -2.43 12.93
C LEU A 142 -25.39 -1.37 13.12
N TYR A 143 -26.65 -1.76 13.35
CA TYR A 143 -27.81 -0.88 13.25
C TYR A 143 -28.74 -0.91 14.45
N GLU A 144 -28.57 -1.83 15.41
CA GLU A 144 -29.27 -1.71 16.69
C GLU A 144 -28.50 -0.75 17.60
N GLU A 145 -29.08 0.44 17.82
CA GLU A 145 -28.70 1.38 18.87
C GLU A 145 -29.27 0.98 20.24
#